data_AF-A0A6A4S5H1-F1
#
_entry.id   AF-A0A6A4S5H1-F1
#
_cell.length_a   1.000
_cell.length_b   1.000
_cell.length_c   1.000
_cell.angle_alpha   90.00
_cell.angle_beta   90.00
_cell.angle_gamma   90.00
#
_symmetry.space_group_name_H-M   'P 1'
#
loop_
_entity.id
_entity.type
_entity.pdbx_description
1 polymer ?
#
loop_
_entity_poly.entity_id
_entity_poly.type
_entity_poly.pdbx_seq_one_letter_code
_entity_poly.pdbx_strand_id
1 'polypeptide(L)'
;MHTCARLITTAVQCESVRTVQSDRVDLRRRMRDMEQTLQHERQDHRDVNSDFSRQYKTMQIELTNKVKRLEKEVSRLNEELALCQEELRKERREREQMEQEKDTAMNDLQHKMDNMETDYEKILHDTLDSLTSQLPVTRQRREDESTTLHQHHKALLSEFGLNARDM
;
A
#
# COMPACT_ATOMS: atom_id res chain seq x y z
N MET A 1 5.44 -91.76 80.99
CA MET A 1 4.76 -90.44 80.93
C MET A 1 5.75 -89.30 80.63
N HIS A 2 6.79 -89.07 81.44
CA HIS A 2 7.74 -87.96 81.23
C HIS A 2 8.55 -87.99 79.92
N THR A 3 8.96 -89.17 79.44
CA THR A 3 9.71 -89.31 78.17
C THR A 3 8.87 -89.01 76.93
N CYS A 4 7.60 -89.41 76.94
CA CYS A 4 6.66 -89.15 75.85
C CYS A 4 6.27 -87.65 75.77
N ALA A 5 6.09 -87.00 76.92
CA ALA A 5 5.88 -85.55 76.98
C ALA A 5 7.09 -84.76 76.43
N ARG A 6 8.32 -85.18 76.74
CA ARG A 6 9.54 -84.54 76.20
C ARG A 6 9.64 -84.66 74.68
N LEU A 7 9.29 -85.81 74.10
CA LEU A 7 9.31 -86.02 72.65
C LEU A 7 8.30 -85.13 71.91
N ILE A 8 7.10 -84.96 72.46
CA ILE A 8 6.06 -84.08 71.88
C ILE A 8 6.52 -82.62 71.95
N THR A 9 7.08 -82.17 73.08
CA THR A 9 7.63 -80.80 73.19
C THR A 9 8.74 -80.54 72.17
N THR A 10 9.66 -81.50 71.98
CA THR A 10 10.72 -81.36 70.98
C THR A 10 10.18 -81.34 69.55
N ALA A 11 9.16 -82.13 69.23
CA ALA A 11 8.55 -82.15 67.90
C ALA A 11 7.87 -80.80 67.58
N VAL A 12 7.10 -80.27 68.53
CA VAL A 12 6.46 -78.95 68.41
C VAL A 12 7.50 -77.83 68.29
N GLN A 13 8.63 -77.91 69.02
CA GLN A 13 9.74 -76.98 68.88
C GLN A 13 10.44 -77.07 67.51
N CYS A 14 10.61 -78.26 66.95
CA CYS A 14 11.20 -78.42 65.62
C CYS A 14 10.29 -77.87 64.52
N GLU A 15 8.97 -78.04 64.64
CA GLU A 15 7.99 -77.50 63.69
C GLU A 15 7.88 -75.97 63.77
N SER A 16 7.90 -75.39 64.97
CA SER A 16 7.92 -73.93 65.15
C SER A 16 9.22 -73.30 64.62
N VAL A 17 10.37 -73.95 64.80
CA VAL A 17 11.63 -73.49 64.20
C VAL A 17 11.60 -73.57 62.67
N ARG A 18 11.00 -74.62 62.10
CA ARG A 18 10.85 -74.77 60.63
C ARG A 18 9.95 -73.71 60.01
N THR A 19 8.81 -73.42 60.64
CA THR A 19 7.87 -72.37 60.18
C THR A 19 8.51 -70.98 60.23
N VAL A 20 9.12 -70.62 61.37
CA VAL A 20 9.86 -69.35 61.50
C VAL A 20 10.99 -69.22 60.49
N GLN A 21 11.71 -70.32 60.20
CA GLN A 21 12.78 -70.30 59.21
C GLN A 21 12.23 -70.13 57.78
N SER A 22 11.08 -70.74 57.46
CA SER A 22 10.39 -70.53 56.18
C SER A 22 9.92 -69.08 56.02
N ASP A 23 9.23 -68.55 57.03
CA ASP A 23 8.73 -67.16 57.04
C ASP A 23 9.87 -66.16 56.88
N ARG A 24 11.01 -66.43 57.54
CA ARG A 24 12.22 -65.60 57.41
C ARG A 24 12.80 -65.63 55.99
N VAL A 25 12.80 -66.79 55.33
CA VAL A 25 13.26 -66.92 53.93
C VAL A 25 12.32 -66.18 52.99
N ASP A 26 11.01 -66.33 53.18
CA ASP A 26 9.98 -65.66 52.38
C ASP A 26 10.03 -64.14 52.56
N LEU A 27 10.17 -63.65 53.80
CA LEU A 27 10.33 -62.23 54.08
C LEU A 27 11.58 -61.66 53.39
N ARG A 28 12.70 -62.37 53.48
CA ARG A 28 13.94 -61.97 52.79
C ARG A 28 13.78 -61.94 51.27
N ARG A 29 13.01 -62.87 50.68
CA ARG A 29 12.70 -62.84 49.25
C ARG A 29 11.88 -61.58 48.91
N ARG A 30 10.78 -61.35 49.63
CA ARG A 30 9.92 -60.17 49.42
C ARG A 30 10.69 -58.85 49.58
N MET A 31 11.60 -58.77 50.55
CA MET A 31 12.46 -57.58 50.72
C MET A 31 13.34 -57.35 49.49
N ARG A 32 14.00 -58.39 48.97
CA ARG A 32 14.81 -58.27 47.75
C ARG A 32 13.99 -57.88 46.54
N ASP A 33 12.82 -58.50 46.37
CA ASP A 33 11.91 -58.19 45.25
C ASP A 33 11.47 -56.72 45.32
N MET A 34 11.11 -56.22 46.51
CA MET A 34 10.71 -54.83 46.72
C MET A 34 11.86 -53.84 46.54
N GLU A 35 13.09 -54.19 46.96
CA GLU A 35 14.29 -53.40 46.69
C GLU A 35 14.56 -53.29 45.18
N GLN A 36 14.41 -54.38 44.43
CA GLN A 36 14.55 -54.40 42.97
C GLN A 36 13.48 -53.54 42.29
N THR A 37 12.21 -53.66 42.68
CA THR A 37 11.13 -52.82 42.14
C THR A 37 11.40 -51.35 42.44
N LEU A 38 11.79 -50.99 43.66
CA LEU A 38 12.10 -49.61 44.02
C LEU A 38 13.28 -49.06 43.20
N GLN A 39 14.30 -49.88 42.94
CA GLN A 39 15.43 -49.48 42.10
C GLN A 39 15.02 -49.25 40.65
N HIS A 40 14.13 -50.10 40.11
CA HIS A 40 13.58 -49.95 38.78
C HIS A 40 12.74 -48.68 38.65
N GLU A 41 11.80 -48.45 39.56
CA GLU A 41 10.98 -47.21 39.59
C GLU A 41 11.84 -45.95 39.69
N ARG A 42 12.91 -45.98 40.49
CA ARG A 42 13.89 -44.87 40.57
C ARG A 42 14.67 -44.68 39.28
N GLN A 43 14.90 -45.74 38.52
CA GLN A 43 15.57 -45.64 37.22
C GLN A 43 14.60 -45.06 36.19
N ASP A 44 13.38 -45.59 36.10
CA ASP A 44 12.35 -45.12 35.19
C ASP A 44 12.02 -43.65 35.43
N HIS A 45 11.89 -43.23 36.69
CA HIS A 45 11.69 -41.82 37.03
C HIS A 45 12.87 -40.94 36.58
N ARG A 46 14.12 -41.43 36.66
CA ARG A 46 15.29 -40.70 36.18
C ARG A 46 15.28 -40.57 34.66
N ASP A 47 14.91 -41.63 33.95
CA ASP A 47 14.85 -41.66 32.49
C ASP A 47 13.74 -40.74 31.96
N VAL A 48 12.55 -40.80 32.56
CA VAL A 48 11.43 -39.89 32.26
C VAL A 48 11.83 -38.43 32.51
N ASN A 49 12.47 -38.13 33.64
CA ASN A 49 12.90 -36.76 33.95
C ASN A 49 14.00 -36.26 32.99
N SER A 50 14.90 -37.14 32.55
CA SER A 50 15.91 -36.84 31.53
C SER A 50 15.27 -36.53 30.18
N ASP A 51 14.28 -37.31 29.76
CA ASP A 51 13.54 -37.09 28.52
C ASP A 51 12.74 -35.79 28.54
N PHE A 52 12.07 -35.45 29.65
CA PHE A 52 11.42 -34.15 29.81
C PHE A 52 12.42 -32.99 29.71
N SER A 53 13.58 -33.13 30.37
CA SER A 53 14.64 -32.11 30.31
C SER A 53 15.17 -31.92 28.89
N ARG A 54 15.30 -33.00 28.10
CA ARG A 54 15.69 -32.93 26.69
C ARG A 54 14.62 -32.23 25.86
N GLN A 55 13.35 -32.64 25.98
CA GLN A 55 12.24 -32.05 25.24
C GLN A 55 12.09 -30.55 25.53
N TYR A 56 12.18 -30.17 26.80
CA TYR A 56 12.11 -28.76 27.21
C TYR A 56 13.22 -27.93 26.54
N LYS A 57 14.46 -28.43 26.54
CA LYS A 57 15.58 -27.74 25.87
C LYS A 57 15.38 -27.63 24.36
N THR A 58 14.90 -28.70 23.70
CA THR A 58 14.59 -28.67 22.27
C THR A 58 13.54 -27.60 21.96
N MET A 59 12.42 -27.62 22.69
CA MET A 59 11.35 -26.64 22.51
C MET A 59 11.83 -25.20 22.78
N GLN A 60 12.64 -25.00 23.82
CA GLN A 60 13.22 -23.69 24.14
C GLN A 60 14.07 -23.16 22.97
N ILE A 61 14.91 -24.00 22.37
CA ILE A 61 15.75 -23.63 21.23
C ILE A 61 14.88 -23.30 20.00
N GLU A 62 13.89 -24.13 19.69
CA GLU A 62 12.99 -23.92 18.56
C GLU A 62 12.20 -22.61 18.68
N LEU A 63 11.61 -22.35 19.84
CA LEU A 63 10.88 -21.12 20.11
C LEU A 63 11.80 -19.90 20.06
N THR A 64 12.99 -19.98 20.66
CA THR A 64 13.98 -18.89 20.60
C THR A 64 14.37 -18.58 19.16
N ASN A 65 14.59 -19.61 18.35
CA ASN A 65 14.91 -19.44 16.93
C ASN A 65 13.72 -18.86 16.15
N LYS A 66 12.48 -19.26 16.47
CA LYS A 66 11.28 -18.70 15.85
C LYS A 66 11.12 -17.22 16.18
N VAL A 67 11.28 -16.84 17.45
CA VAL A 67 11.24 -15.43 17.88
C VAL A 67 12.28 -14.61 17.13
N LYS A 68 13.55 -15.04 17.12
CA LYS A 68 14.62 -14.34 16.38
C LYS A 68 14.33 -14.18 14.90
N ARG A 69 13.73 -15.18 14.25
CA ARG A 69 13.34 -15.09 12.83
C ARG A 69 12.22 -14.08 12.62
N LEU A 70 11.18 -14.12 13.47
CA LEU A 70 10.07 -13.19 13.38
C LEU A 70 10.50 -11.75 13.66
N GLU A 71 11.36 -11.53 14.64
CA GLU A 71 11.92 -10.20 14.94
C GLU A 71 12.68 -9.63 13.73
N LYS A 72 13.53 -10.45 13.08
CA LYS A 72 14.23 -10.03 11.85
C LYS A 72 13.27 -9.69 10.72
N GLU A 73 12.24 -10.51 10.54
CA GLU A 73 11.25 -10.30 9.48
C GLU A 73 10.43 -9.03 9.73
N VAL A 74 10.03 -8.78 10.97
CA VAL A 74 9.34 -7.54 11.37
C VAL A 74 10.23 -6.32 11.10
N SER A 75 11.51 -6.37 11.47
CA SER A 75 12.44 -5.28 11.17
C SER A 75 12.58 -5.03 9.66
N ARG A 76 12.77 -6.09 8.87
CA ARG A 76 12.87 -5.99 7.40
C ARG A 76 11.61 -5.39 6.78
N LEU A 77 10.44 -5.87 7.18
CA LEU A 77 9.16 -5.36 6.67
C LEU A 77 8.93 -3.89 7.07
N ASN A 78 9.36 -3.49 8.26
CA ASN A 78 9.27 -2.09 8.67
C ASN A 78 10.19 -1.19 7.85
N GLU A 79 11.39 -1.64 7.51
CA GLU A 79 12.32 -0.91 6.64
C GLU A 79 11.75 -0.77 5.22
N GLU A 80 11.22 -1.86 4.65
CA GLU A 80 10.58 -1.84 3.33
C GLU A 80 9.34 -0.94 3.30
N LEU A 81 8.54 -0.96 4.35
CA LEU A 81 7.38 -0.08 4.48
C LEU A 81 7.82 1.39 4.56
N ALA A 82 8.88 1.71 5.29
CA ALA A 82 9.39 3.07 5.38
C ALA A 82 9.89 3.59 4.03
N LEU A 83 10.62 2.76 3.27
CA LEU A 83 11.09 3.10 1.92
C LEU A 83 9.91 3.33 0.96
N CYS A 84 8.95 2.39 0.92
CA CYS A 84 7.77 2.52 0.06
C CYS A 84 6.94 3.76 0.38
N GLN A 85 6.79 4.09 1.66
CA GLN A 85 6.11 5.33 2.07
C GLN A 85 6.85 6.59 1.63
N GLU A 86 8.18 6.60 1.66
CA GLU A 86 8.94 7.75 1.22
C GLU A 86 8.88 7.93 -0.30
N GLU A 87 9.01 6.84 -1.05
CA GLU A 87 8.83 6.85 -2.51
C GLU A 87 7.42 7.33 -2.89
N LEU A 88 6.38 6.85 -2.21
CA LEU A 88 5.01 7.29 -2.44
C LEU A 88 4.82 8.79 -2.13
N ARG A 89 5.45 9.30 -1.05
CA ARG A 89 5.40 10.72 -0.73
C ARG A 89 6.12 11.55 -1.79
N LYS A 90 7.28 11.10 -2.26
CA LYS A 90 8.03 11.75 -3.32
C LYS A 90 7.22 11.82 -4.61
N GLU A 91 6.68 10.69 -5.07
CA GLU A 91 5.88 10.60 -6.29
C GLU A 91 4.65 11.50 -6.22
N ARG A 92 3.96 11.55 -5.07
CA ARG A 92 2.82 12.46 -4.87
C ARG A 92 3.21 13.92 -5.02
N ARG A 93 4.32 14.34 -4.41
CA ARG A 93 4.82 15.73 -4.53
C ARG A 93 5.19 16.07 -5.97
N GLU A 94 5.88 15.17 -6.66
CA GLU A 94 6.27 15.36 -8.06
C GLU A 94 5.04 15.47 -8.98
N ARG A 95 4.03 14.62 -8.75
CA ARG A 95 2.76 14.69 -9.47
C ARG A 95 2.02 16.00 -9.20
N GLU A 96 1.90 16.41 -7.94
CA GLU A 96 1.23 17.67 -7.56
C GLU A 96 1.94 18.89 -8.19
N GLN A 97 3.26 18.90 -8.18
CA GLN A 97 4.04 19.96 -8.83
C GLN A 97 3.80 19.99 -10.35
N MET A 98 3.85 18.82 -11.01
CA MET A 98 3.58 18.73 -12.44
C MET A 98 2.16 19.19 -12.79
N GLU A 99 1.17 18.83 -11.98
CA GLU A 99 -0.21 19.26 -12.14
C GLU A 99 -0.33 20.78 -12.04
N GLN A 100 0.31 21.39 -11.04
CA GLN A 100 0.34 22.85 -10.87
C GLN A 100 1.05 23.57 -12.03
N GLU A 101 2.17 23.03 -12.52
CA GLU A 101 2.88 23.59 -13.67
C GLU A 101 2.03 23.53 -14.94
N LYS A 102 1.31 22.42 -15.16
CA LYS A 102 0.39 22.27 -16.29
C LYS A 102 -0.79 23.23 -16.19
N ASP A 103 -1.41 23.37 -15.02
CA ASP A 103 -2.52 24.29 -14.81
C ASP A 103 -2.08 25.75 -15.05
N THR A 104 -0.88 26.10 -14.58
CA THR A 104 -0.30 27.43 -14.82
C THR A 104 -0.09 27.68 -16.32
N ALA A 105 0.45 26.70 -17.05
CA ALA A 105 0.66 26.80 -18.49
C ALA A 105 -0.68 26.87 -19.26
N MET A 106 -1.69 26.10 -18.84
CA MET A 106 -3.02 26.15 -19.44
C MET A 106 -3.67 27.53 -19.24
N ASN A 107 -3.58 28.10 -18.04
CA ASN A 107 -4.13 29.42 -17.76
C ASN A 107 -3.41 30.53 -18.55
N ASP A 108 -2.09 30.47 -18.67
CA ASP A 108 -1.31 31.43 -19.48
C ASP A 108 -1.70 31.35 -20.97
N LEU A 109 -1.85 30.14 -21.51
CA LEU A 109 -2.31 29.95 -22.89
C LEU A 109 -3.75 30.44 -23.10
N GLN A 110 -4.65 30.17 -22.16
CA GLN A 110 -6.03 30.65 -22.23
C GLN A 110 -6.06 32.19 -22.25
N HIS A 111 -5.33 32.84 -21.34
CA HIS A 111 -5.23 34.31 -21.34
C HIS A 111 -4.67 34.89 -22.63
N LYS A 112 -3.66 34.23 -23.22
CA LYS A 112 -3.12 34.65 -24.53
C LYS A 112 -4.16 34.52 -25.62
N MET A 113 -4.94 33.44 -25.64
CA MET A 113 -6.03 33.25 -26.59
C MET A 113 -7.11 34.33 -26.44
N ASP A 114 -7.56 34.60 -25.21
CA ASP A 114 -8.59 35.61 -24.93
C ASP A 114 -8.12 37.02 -25.38
N ASN A 115 -6.85 37.35 -25.12
CA ASN A 115 -6.26 38.61 -25.57
C ASN A 115 -6.18 38.69 -27.09
N MET A 116 -5.74 37.62 -27.75
CA MET A 116 -5.68 37.57 -29.22
C MET A 116 -7.07 37.67 -29.86
N GLU A 117 -8.07 37.02 -29.27
CA GLU A 117 -9.47 37.11 -29.71
C GLU A 117 -9.97 38.56 -29.63
N THR A 118 -9.73 39.24 -28.50
CA THR A 118 -10.10 40.64 -28.30
C THR A 118 -9.38 41.56 -29.30
N ASP A 119 -8.09 41.35 -29.52
CA ASP A 119 -7.30 42.14 -30.48
C ASP A 119 -7.79 41.95 -31.92
N TYR A 120 -8.13 40.72 -32.31
CA TYR A 120 -8.69 40.43 -33.62
C TYR A 120 -10.08 41.04 -33.81
N GLU A 121 -10.95 40.93 -32.81
CA GLU A 121 -12.28 41.55 -32.82
C GLU A 121 -12.16 43.07 -33.02
N LYS A 122 -11.24 43.72 -32.30
CA LYS A 122 -10.98 45.15 -32.44
C LYS A 122 -10.51 45.52 -33.85
N ILE A 123 -9.52 44.80 -34.40
CA ILE A 123 -9.01 45.07 -35.76
C ILE A 123 -10.14 44.92 -36.80
N LEU A 124 -10.97 43.89 -36.65
CA LEU A 124 -12.10 43.65 -37.55
C LEU A 124 -13.12 44.79 -37.47
N HIS A 125 -13.49 45.23 -36.27
CA HIS A 125 -14.40 46.36 -36.07
C HIS A 125 -13.82 47.66 -36.63
N ASP A 126 -12.59 48.02 -36.26
CA ASP A 126 -11.91 49.23 -36.74
C ASP A 126 -11.84 49.26 -38.28
N THR A 127 -11.58 48.09 -38.91
CA THR A 127 -11.54 47.97 -40.38
C THR A 127 -12.91 48.14 -41.01
N LEU A 128 -13.94 47.49 -40.47
CA LEU A 128 -15.32 47.58 -40.96
C LEU A 128 -15.88 48.99 -40.79
N ASP A 129 -15.63 49.64 -39.67
CA ASP A 129 -16.06 51.01 -39.40
C ASP A 129 -15.37 52.00 -40.35
N SER A 130 -14.07 51.82 -40.58
CA SER A 130 -13.32 52.61 -41.56
C SER A 130 -13.91 52.46 -42.96
N LEU A 131 -14.15 51.23 -43.43
CA LEU A 131 -14.78 50.98 -44.73
C LEU A 131 -16.18 51.60 -44.82
N THR A 132 -16.98 51.45 -43.77
CA THR A 132 -18.35 52.00 -43.69
C THR A 132 -18.35 53.53 -43.73
N SER A 133 -17.36 54.18 -43.11
CA SER A 133 -17.21 55.64 -43.15
C SER A 133 -16.75 56.16 -44.52
N GLN A 134 -15.91 55.41 -45.24
CA GLN A 134 -15.34 55.83 -46.53
C GLN A 134 -16.29 55.62 -47.71
N LEU A 135 -17.14 54.59 -47.67
CA LEU A 135 -18.11 54.28 -48.72
C LEU A 135 -19.01 55.47 -49.11
N PRO A 136 -19.71 56.15 -48.18
CA PRO A 136 -20.59 57.27 -48.54
C PRO A 136 -19.80 58.46 -49.07
N VAL A 137 -18.61 58.75 -48.53
CA VAL A 137 -17.75 59.84 -48.99
C VAL A 137 -17.30 59.61 -50.43
N THR A 138 -16.86 58.38 -50.73
CA THR A 138 -16.41 58.00 -52.08
C THR A 138 -17.57 58.00 -53.07
N ARG A 139 -18.75 57.54 -52.62
CA ARG A 139 -19.99 57.57 -53.43
C ARG A 139 -20.42 59.01 -53.74
N GLN A 140 -20.47 59.88 -52.73
CA GLN A 140 -20.84 61.28 -52.90
C GLN A 140 -19.87 61.98 -53.86
N ARG A 141 -18.56 61.79 -53.66
CA ARG A 141 -17.54 62.34 -54.55
C ARG A 141 -17.76 61.91 -56.01
N ARG A 142 -18.10 60.64 -56.24
CA ARG A 142 -18.37 60.12 -57.59
C ARG A 142 -19.65 60.71 -58.19
N GLU A 143 -20.68 60.91 -57.40
CA GLU A 143 -21.92 61.58 -57.81
C GLU A 143 -21.65 63.07 -58.15
N ASP A 144 -20.83 63.77 -57.35
CA ASP A 144 -20.41 65.15 -57.59
C ASP A 144 -19.54 65.28 -58.86
N GLU A 145 -18.57 64.39 -59.06
CA GLU A 145 -17.74 64.33 -60.28
C GLU A 145 -18.61 64.01 -61.52
N SER A 146 -19.61 63.13 -61.40
CA SER A 146 -20.54 62.84 -62.49
C SER A 146 -21.43 64.03 -62.83
N THR A 147 -21.94 64.76 -61.82
CA THR A 147 -22.83 65.91 -62.04
C THR A 147 -22.07 67.09 -62.64
N THR A 148 -20.85 67.36 -62.16
CA THR A 148 -19.96 68.38 -62.73
C THR A 148 -19.59 68.08 -64.18
N LEU A 149 -19.23 66.83 -64.49
CA LEU A 149 -18.98 66.39 -65.87
C LEU A 149 -20.21 66.58 -66.77
N HIS A 150 -21.40 66.24 -66.26
CA HIS A 150 -22.65 66.37 -67.02
C HIS A 150 -23.01 67.85 -67.27
N GLN A 151 -22.81 68.72 -66.26
CA GLN A 151 -22.97 70.17 -66.39
C GLN A 151 -21.99 70.77 -67.39
N HIS A 152 -20.71 70.36 -67.35
CA HIS A 152 -19.69 70.81 -68.29
C HIS A 152 -20.06 70.44 -69.73
N HIS A 153 -20.45 69.19 -69.99
CA HIS A 153 -20.90 68.76 -71.33
C HIS A 153 -22.14 69.52 -71.77
N LYS A 154 -23.11 69.74 -70.88
CA LYS A 154 -24.31 70.52 -71.18
C LYS A 154 -23.97 71.96 -71.57
N ALA A 155 -23.03 72.59 -70.87
CA ALA A 155 -22.58 73.95 -71.18
C ALA A 155 -21.89 74.01 -72.55
N LEU A 156 -20.99 73.05 -72.83
CA LEU A 156 -20.29 72.95 -74.11
C LEU A 156 -21.26 72.77 -75.28
N LEU A 157 -22.25 71.88 -75.14
CA LEU A 157 -23.28 71.68 -76.16
C LEU A 157 -24.11 72.94 -76.41
N SER A 158 -24.43 73.71 -75.36
CA SER A 158 -25.12 74.99 -75.50
C SER A 158 -24.26 76.04 -76.23
N GLU A 159 -22.93 76.03 -76.04
CA GLU A 159 -21.99 76.91 -76.77
C GLU A 159 -21.98 76.61 -78.27
N PHE A 160 -22.13 75.34 -78.65
CA PHE A 160 -22.27 74.91 -80.04
C PHE A 160 -23.69 75.04 -80.60
N GLY A 161 -24.65 75.62 -79.87
CA GLY A 161 -26.04 75.79 -80.30
C GLY A 161 -26.86 74.50 -80.35
N LEU A 162 -26.39 73.43 -79.71
CA LEU A 162 -27.03 72.12 -79.66
C LEU A 162 -27.69 71.92 -78.29
N ASN A 163 -28.78 72.63 -78.03
CA ASN A 163 -29.54 72.45 -76.79
C ASN A 163 -30.57 71.33 -76.93
N ALA A 164 -30.64 70.44 -75.94
CA ALA A 164 -31.64 69.36 -75.87
C ALA A 164 -33.11 69.83 -75.71
N ARG A 165 -33.36 71.15 -75.84
CA ARG A 165 -34.67 71.79 -75.86
C ARG A 165 -35.11 72.25 -77.25
N ASP A 166 -34.27 72.07 -78.27
CA ASP A 166 -34.58 72.39 -79.67
C ASP A 166 -35.00 71.14 -80.49
N MET A 167 -35.34 70.04 -79.80
CA MET A 167 -36.20 68.94 -80.27
C MET A 167 -37.25 68.62 -79.22
#